data_AF-A0A942PFD2-F1
#
_entry.id   AF-A0A942PFD2-F1
#
_cell.length_a   1.000
_cell.length_b   1.000
_cell.length_c   1.000
_cell.angle_alpha   90.00
_cell.angle_beta   90.00
_cell.angle_gamma   90.00
#
_symmetry.space_group_name_H-M   'P 1'
#
loop_
_entity.id
_entity.type
_entity.pdbx_description
1 polymer ?
#
loop_
_entity_poly.entity_id
_entity_poly.type
_entity_poly.pdbx_seq_one_letter_code
_entity_poly.pdbx_strand_id
1 'polypeptide(L)' 'MPQKILNEDWSVYDNKKKKWEDRFFFSCEETWEVDYLIAKIRKLYPLKSDASIRAAILSCCKEVPAP' A
#
# COMPACT_ATOMS: atom_id res chain seq x y z
N MET A 1 2.98 -13.16 10.14
CA MET A 1 3.56 -13.64 8.88
C MET A 1 3.16 -12.68 7.76
N PRO A 2 4.08 -11.88 7.22
CA PRO A 2 3.80 -10.92 6.14
C PRO A 2 3.24 -11.58 4.87
N GLN A 3 3.40 -12.90 4.70
CA GLN A 3 2.90 -13.67 3.56
C GLN A 3 1.41 -13.48 3.23
N LYS A 4 0.55 -13.15 4.22
CA LYS A 4 -0.88 -12.97 3.96
C LYS A 4 -1.19 -11.80 3.03
N ILE A 5 -0.44 -10.70 3.12
CA ILE A 5 -0.71 -9.51 2.30
C ILE A 5 -0.14 -9.64 0.88
N LEU A 6 0.94 -10.40 0.73
CA LEU A 6 1.57 -10.68 -0.56
C LEU A 6 0.72 -11.62 -1.44
N ASN A 7 -0.15 -12.41 -0.83
CA ASN A 7 -1.05 -13.34 -1.51
C ASN A 7 -2.48 -12.79 -1.69
N GLU A 8 -2.74 -11.53 -1.34
CA GLU A 8 -4.04 -10.90 -1.58
C GLU A 8 -4.26 -10.60 -3.06
N ASP A 9 -5.53 -10.46 -3.44
CA ASP A 9 -5.89 -9.96 -4.77
C ASP A 9 -5.64 -8.45 -4.85
N TRP A 10 -4.76 -8.05 -5.77
CA TRP A 10 -4.38 -6.67 -6.08
C TRP A 10 -4.99 -6.14 -7.39
N SER A 11 -5.81 -6.93 -8.08
CA SER A 11 -6.37 -6.58 -9.38
C SER A 11 -7.09 -5.22 -9.39
N VAL A 12 -7.79 -4.87 -8.30
CA VAL A 12 -8.45 -3.56 -8.17
C VAL A 12 -7.45 -2.40 -8.16
N TYR A 13 -6.33 -2.56 -7.46
CA TYR A 13 -5.27 -1.57 -7.43
C TYR A 13 -4.64 -1.42 -8.81
N ASP A 14 -4.27 -2.55 -9.43
CA ASP A 14 -3.65 -2.59 -10.76
C ASP A 14 -4.56 -1.98 -11.84
N ASN A 15 -5.86 -2.28 -11.81
CA ASN A 15 -6.84 -1.75 -12.77
C ASN A 15 -7.10 -0.25 -12.59
N LYS A 16 -7.03 0.24 -11.34
CA LYS A 16 -7.23 1.66 -11.03
C LYS A 16 -6.00 2.49 -11.42
N LYS A 17 -4.81 1.90 -11.36
CA LYS A 17 -3.54 2.54 -11.67
C LYS A 17 -3.35 2.73 -13.18
N LYS A 18 -3.94 3.80 -13.72
CA LYS A 18 -3.81 4.18 -15.14
C LYS A 18 -2.64 5.15 -15.37
N LYS A 19 -1.41 4.65 -15.46
CA LYS A 19 -0.27 5.40 -16.02
C LYS A 19 0.68 4.43 -16.72
N TRP A 20 0.99 4.69 -17.99
CA TRP A 20 1.91 3.86 -18.80
C TRP A 20 3.33 3.84 -18.21
N GLU A 21 3.70 4.89 -17.48
CA GLU A 21 5.03 5.10 -16.92
C GLU A 21 5.16 4.56 -15.48
N ASP A 22 4.13 4.71 -14.63
CA ASP A 22 4.24 4.42 -13.19
C ASP A 22 3.57 3.11 -12.73
N ARG A 23 3.11 2.26 -13.65
CA ARG A 23 2.33 1.05 -13.32
C ARG A 23 2.98 0.14 -12.26
N PHE A 24 4.30 0.12 -12.15
CA PHE A 24 5.03 -0.73 -11.22
C PHE A 24 5.40 -0.06 -9.88
N PHE A 25 5.15 1.24 -9.72
CA PHE A 25 5.69 2.01 -8.60
C PHE A 25 4.62 2.52 -7.65
N PHE A 26 4.62 2.07 -6.40
CA PHE A 26 3.76 2.65 -5.38
C PHE A 26 4.15 4.11 -5.11
N SER A 27 3.19 5.03 -5.21
CA SER A 27 3.36 6.44 -4.89
C SER A 27 2.93 6.72 -3.46
N CYS A 28 3.89 7.20 -2.67
CA CYS A 28 3.66 7.66 -1.31
C CYS A 28 2.93 9.01 -1.23
N GLU A 29 2.83 9.73 -2.34
CA GLU A 29 2.20 11.04 -2.44
C GLU A 29 0.74 10.95 -2.93
N GLU A 30 0.40 9.88 -3.66
CA GLU A 30 -0.97 9.66 -4.11
C GLU A 30 -1.83 9.12 -2.95
N THR A 31 -2.64 10.00 -2.35
CA THR A 31 -3.49 9.68 -1.17
C THR A 31 -4.33 8.43 -1.37
N TRP A 32 -4.85 8.18 -2.58
CA TRP A 32 -5.69 7.01 -2.84
C TRP A 32 -4.91 5.69 -2.78
N GLU A 33 -3.62 5.68 -3.13
CA GLU A 33 -2.78 4.49 -3.04
C GLU A 33 -2.46 4.16 -1.58
N VAL A 34 -2.14 5.20 -0.81
CA VAL A 34 -1.90 5.08 0.64
C VAL A 34 -3.16 4.59 1.36
N ASP A 35 -4.31 5.20 1.09
CA ASP A 35 -5.58 4.80 1.72
C ASP A 35 -5.99 3.37 1.33
N TYR A 36 -5.76 2.98 0.07
CA TYR A 36 -6.00 1.61 -0.39
C TYR A 36 -5.13 0.60 0.38
N LEU A 37 -3.83 0.88 0.52
CA LEU A 37 -2.91 0.02 1.25
C LEU A 37 -3.27 -0.05 2.74
N ILE A 38 -3.67 1.07 3.35
CA ILE A 38 -4.18 1.08 4.74
C ILE A 38 -5.37 0.15 4.88
N ALA A 39 -6.37 0.24 4.00
CA ALA A 39 -7.55 -0.60 4.04
C ALA A 39 -7.21 -2.09 3.90
N LYS A 40 -6.28 -2.44 2.99
CA LYS A 40 -5.78 -3.82 2.82
C LYS A 40 -5.09 -4.35 4.07
N ILE A 41 -4.20 -3.57 4.67
CA ILE A 41 -3.49 -3.95 5.91
C ILE A 41 -4.50 -4.08 7.06
N ARG A 42 -5.42 -3.13 7.22
CA ARG A 42 -6.44 -3.10 8.28
C ARG A 42 -7.35 -4.33 8.23
N LYS A 43 -7.73 -4.78 7.04
CA LYS A 43 -8.53 -6.01 6.84
C LYS A 43 -7.82 -7.25 7.40
N LEU A 44 -6.51 -7.35 7.23
CA LEU A 44 -5.70 -8.47 7.73
C LEU A 44 -5.28 -8.31 9.19
N TYR A 45 -5.16 -7.07 9.67
CA TYR A 45 -4.69 -6.72 11.01
C TYR A 45 -5.68 -5.77 11.70
N PRO A 46 -6.88 -6.24 12.10
CA PRO A 46 -7.96 -5.41 12.64
C PRO A 46 -7.69 -4.82 14.04
N LEU A 47 -6.54 -5.11 14.64
CA LEU A 47 -6.09 -4.49 15.89
C LEU A 47 -5.16 -3.28 15.67
N LYS A 48 -4.66 -3.06 14.44
CA LYS A 48 -3.76 -1.95 14.12
C LYS A 48 -4.54 -0.73 13.63
N SER A 49 -4.40 0.40 14.30
CA SER A 49 -5.10 1.63 13.91
C SER A 49 -4.57 2.16 12.57
N ASP A 50 -5.46 2.80 11.81
CA ASP A 50 -5.11 3.40 10.51
C ASP A 50 -3.95 4.40 10.64
N ALA A 51 -3.90 5.16 11.74
CA ALA A 51 -2.79 6.06 12.04
C ALA A 51 -1.44 5.31 12.18
N SER A 52 -1.43 4.17 12.86
CA SER A 52 -0.21 3.35 13.01
C SER A 52 0.24 2.75 11.69
N ILE A 53 -0.72 2.31 10.85
CA ILE A 53 -0.44 1.75 9.53
C ILE A 53 0.11 2.84 8.61
N ARG A 54 -0.53 4.02 8.60
CA ARG A 54 -0.10 5.19 7.82
C ARG A 54 1.32 5.63 8.19
N ALA A 55 1.63 5.69 9.49
CA ALA A 55 2.97 6.03 9.96
C ALA A 55 4.02 5.02 9.46
N ALA A 56 3.70 3.71 9.47
CA ALA A 56 4.60 2.68 8.96
C ALA A 56 4.82 2.81 7.44
N ILE A 57 3.76 3.02 6.66
CA ILE A 57 3.86 3.24 5.21
C ILE A 57 4.77 4.45 4.91
N LEU A 58 4.55 5.58 5.60
CA LEU A 58 5.36 6.78 5.43
C LEU A 58 6.83 6.59 5.82
N SER A 59 7.11 5.72 6.78
CA SER A 59 8.49 5.35 7.13
C SER A 59 9.15 4.59 5.98
N CYS A 60 8.45 3.58 5.43
CA CYS A 60 8.96 2.82 4.28
C CYS A 60 9.19 3.71 3.05
N CYS A 61 8.33 4.68 2.81
CA CYS A 61 8.47 5.66 1.73
C CYS A 61 9.76 6.50 1.79
N LYS A 62 10.37 6.63 2.97
CA LYS A 62 11.61 7.39 3.17
C LYS A 62 12.85 6.51 3.13
N GLU A 63 12.71 5.23 3.48
CA GLU A 63 13.83 4.32 3.73
C GLU A 63 14.01 3.29 2.61
N VAL A 64 12.94 2.95 1.89
CA VAL A 64 12.96 1.92 0.84
C VAL A 64 13.00 2.62 -0.52
N PRO A 65 14.15 2.65 -1.21
CA PRO A 65 14.20 3.15 -2.57
C PRO A 65 13.31 2.28 -3.46
N ALA A 66 12.57 2.92 -4.37
CA ALA A 66 11.84 2.21 -5.40
C ALA A 66 12.84 1.34 -6.22
N PRO A 67 12.52 0.06 -6.49
CA PRO A 67 13.41 -0.84 -7.22
C PRO A 67 13.63 -0.46 -8.69
#